data_AF-A0A2T2VQ61-F1
#
_entry.id   AF-A0A2T2VQ61-F1
#
_cell.length_a   1.000
_cell.length_b   1.000
_cell.length_c   1.000
_cell.angle_alpha   90.00
_cell.angle_beta   90.00
_cell.angle_gamma   90.00
#
_symmetry.space_group_name_H-M   'P 1'
#
loop_
_entity.id
_entity.type
_entity.pdbx_description
1 polymer ?
#
loop_
_entity_poly.entity_id
_entity_poly.type
_entity_poly.pdbx_seq_one_letter_code
_entity_poly.pdbx_strand_id
1 'polypeptide(L)'
;MKNLHNGMKVRASQGAIRKARSNLEYIRQQKREMEWRKEQYMRHWIEYYKKYALGVAVLIMFFIGAPLGSIIRKGGIGLPLVISTVAFLIFHILNTTFEKMGREMLMDVVLASWLPSLILAPVALLLTYSASTDKSLLSGEWFNKLASRMNKSQKNA
;
A
#
# COMPACT_ATOMS: atom_id res chain seq x y z
N MET A 1 0.48 -22.35 -70.35
CA MET A 1 -0.61 -21.90 -69.45
C MET A 1 -0.54 -22.45 -68.01
N LYS A 2 -0.02 -23.66 -67.74
CA LYS A 2 0.07 -24.23 -66.37
C LYS A 2 0.92 -23.41 -65.37
N ASN A 3 1.98 -22.73 -65.83
CA ASN A 3 2.86 -21.94 -64.94
C ASN A 3 2.22 -20.65 -64.40
N LEU A 4 1.33 -20.00 -65.15
CA LEU A 4 0.59 -18.82 -64.66
C LEU A 4 -0.40 -19.18 -63.54
N HIS A 5 -1.03 -20.35 -63.65
CA HIS A 5 -1.99 -20.83 -62.67
C HIS A 5 -1.35 -21.12 -61.30
N ASN A 6 -0.15 -21.70 -61.28
CA ASN A 6 0.61 -21.88 -60.03
C ASN A 6 1.05 -20.55 -59.41
N GLY A 7 1.47 -19.57 -60.22
CA GLY A 7 1.82 -18.23 -59.73
C GLY A 7 0.64 -17.48 -59.08
N MET A 8 -0.57 -17.61 -59.64
CA MET A 8 -1.78 -17.03 -59.07
C MET A 8 -2.18 -17.68 -57.74
N LYS A 9 -2.05 -19.01 -57.62
CA LYS A 9 -2.28 -19.73 -56.34
C LYS A 9 -1.32 -19.28 -55.25
N VAL A 10 -0.03 -19.13 -55.58
CA VAL A 10 0.98 -18.63 -54.63
C VAL A 10 0.68 -17.19 -54.20
N ARG A 11 0.24 -16.32 -55.12
CA ARG A 11 -0.16 -14.94 -54.76
C ARG A 11 -1.42 -14.89 -53.89
N ALA A 12 -2.40 -15.73 -54.18
CA ALA A 12 -3.62 -15.85 -53.39
C ALA A 12 -3.32 -16.37 -51.97
N SER A 13 -2.47 -17.39 -51.84
CA SER A 13 -2.06 -17.92 -50.52
C SER A 13 -1.22 -16.90 -49.74
N GLN A 14 -0.27 -16.21 -50.37
CA GLN A 14 0.49 -15.14 -49.74
C GLN A 14 -0.41 -13.96 -49.31
N GLY A 15 -1.42 -13.62 -50.11
CA GLY A 15 -2.43 -12.62 -49.75
C GLY A 15 -3.27 -13.03 -48.54
N ALA A 16 -3.67 -14.31 -48.47
CA ALA A 16 -4.39 -14.87 -47.33
C ALA A 16 -3.52 -14.89 -46.06
N ILE A 17 -2.24 -15.30 -46.16
CA ILE A 17 -1.28 -15.28 -45.05
C ILE A 17 -1.06 -13.84 -44.56
N ARG A 18 -0.93 -12.87 -45.47
CA ARG A 18 -0.77 -11.45 -45.10
C ARG A 18 -1.99 -10.93 -44.34
N LYS A 19 -3.21 -11.24 -44.82
CA LYS A 19 -4.46 -10.88 -44.13
C LYS A 19 -4.59 -11.56 -42.76
N ALA A 20 -4.22 -12.83 -42.66
CA ALA A 20 -4.22 -13.54 -41.38
C ALA A 20 -3.23 -12.92 -40.39
N ARG A 21 -2.01 -12.58 -40.83
CA ARG A 21 -1.01 -11.89 -40.01
C ARG A 21 -1.48 -10.49 -39.59
N SER A 22 -2.06 -9.70 -40.50
CA SER A 22 -2.56 -8.37 -40.15
C SER A 22 -3.73 -8.43 -39.15
N ASN A 23 -4.63 -9.40 -39.30
CA ASN A 23 -5.73 -9.60 -38.35
C ASN A 23 -5.22 -10.03 -36.97
N LEU A 24 -4.21 -10.91 -36.93
CA LEU A 24 -3.57 -11.33 -35.68
C LEU A 24 -2.89 -10.16 -34.97
N GLU A 25 -2.16 -9.31 -35.69
CA GLU A 25 -1.56 -8.10 -35.12
C GLU A 25 -2.62 -7.10 -34.66
N TYR A 26 -3.71 -6.93 -35.39
CA TYR A 26 -4.85 -6.10 -34.98
C TYR A 26 -5.46 -6.59 -33.66
N ILE A 27 -5.73 -7.90 -33.52
CA ILE A 27 -6.27 -8.49 -32.29
C ILE A 27 -5.28 -8.32 -31.12
N ARG A 28 -3.98 -8.51 -31.35
CA ARG A 28 -2.94 -8.28 -30.34
C ARG A 28 -2.89 -6.82 -29.90
N GLN A 29 -3.01 -5.89 -30.84
CA GLN A 29 -3.04 -4.46 -30.54
C GLN A 29 -4.27 -4.09 -29.73
N GLN A 30 -5.45 -4.58 -30.13
CA GLN A 30 -6.69 -4.40 -29.38
C GLN A 30 -6.60 -4.97 -27.96
N LYS A 31 -5.97 -6.14 -27.78
CA LYS A 31 -5.73 -6.71 -26.44
C LYS A 31 -4.88 -5.78 -25.57
N ARG A 32 -3.76 -5.27 -26.10
CA ARG A 32 -2.90 -4.32 -25.37
C ARG A 32 -3.63 -3.03 -25.02
N GLU A 33 -4.45 -2.52 -25.94
CA GLU A 33 -5.25 -1.32 -25.70
C GLU A 33 -6.30 -1.54 -24.59
N MET A 34 -6.94 -2.71 -24.58
CA MET A 34 -7.88 -3.10 -23.53
C MET A 34 -7.21 -3.22 -22.16
N GLU A 35 -6.01 -3.82 -22.10
CA GLU A 35 -5.21 -3.90 -20.87
C GLU A 35 -4.82 -2.50 -20.38
N TRP A 36 -4.36 -1.62 -21.27
CA TRP A 36 -4.04 -0.23 -20.94
C TRP A 36 -5.25 0.53 -20.37
N ARG A 37 -6.42 0.41 -21.02
CA ARG A 37 -7.66 1.06 -20.55
C ARG A 37 -8.08 0.55 -19.17
N LYS A 38 -7.96 -0.75 -18.91
CA LYS A 38 -8.22 -1.32 -17.58
C LYS A 38 -7.27 -0.77 -16.53
N GLU A 39 -5.98 -0.66 -16.85
CA GLU A 39 -4.99 -0.14 -15.93
C GLU A 39 -5.27 1.33 -15.57
N GLN A 40 -5.61 2.17 -16.56
CA GLN A 40 -5.99 3.57 -16.34
C GLN A 40 -7.24 3.69 -15.46
N TYR A 41 -8.25 2.85 -15.71
CA TYR A 41 -9.46 2.79 -14.89
C TYR A 41 -9.13 2.43 -13.44
N MET A 42 -8.32 1.40 -13.21
CA MET A 42 -7.93 0.98 -11.86
C MET A 42 -7.11 2.06 -11.12
N ARG A 43 -6.16 2.71 -11.81
CA ARG A 43 -5.37 3.82 -11.25
C ARG A 43 -6.26 4.96 -10.75
N HIS A 44 -7.28 5.33 -11.52
CA HIS A 44 -8.23 6.37 -11.13
C HIS A 44 -8.98 6.01 -9.84
N TRP A 45 -9.47 4.77 -9.74
CA TRP A 45 -10.17 4.32 -8.53
C TRP A 45 -9.26 4.22 -7.32
N ILE A 46 -8.00 3.80 -7.49
CA ILE A 46 -7.00 3.77 -6.40
C ILE A 46 -6.85 5.16 -5.80
N GLU A 47 -6.68 6.18 -6.65
CA GLU A 47 -6.52 7.56 -6.20
C GLU A 47 -7.76 8.11 -5.51
N TYR A 48 -8.95 7.70 -5.98
CA TYR A 48 -10.22 8.06 -5.35
C TYR A 48 -10.31 7.51 -3.92
N TYR A 49 -10.20 6.19 -3.74
CA TYR A 49 -10.33 5.57 -2.42
C TYR A 49 -9.19 5.95 -1.47
N LYS A 50 -7.98 6.14 -1.98
CA LYS A 50 -6.82 6.59 -1.21
C LYS A 50 -7.06 7.92 -0.50
N LYS A 51 -7.72 8.88 -1.14
CA LYS A 51 -8.02 10.18 -0.52
C LYS A 51 -8.91 10.03 0.72
N TYR A 52 -9.95 9.20 0.64
CA TYR A 52 -10.85 8.93 1.76
C TYR A 52 -10.16 8.11 2.85
N ALA A 53 -9.44 7.05 2.47
CA ALA A 53 -8.74 6.20 3.42
C ALA A 53 -7.66 6.95 4.19
N LEU A 54 -6.94 7.87 3.54
CA LEU A 54 -5.94 8.73 4.18
C LEU A 54 -6.56 9.65 5.23
N GLY A 55 -7.74 10.23 4.95
CA GLY A 55 -8.46 11.05 5.93
C GLY A 55 -8.82 10.25 7.19
N VAL A 56 -9.33 9.02 7.02
CA VAL A 56 -9.61 8.11 8.13
C VAL A 56 -8.33 7.71 8.88
N ALA A 57 -7.24 7.46 8.16
CA ALA A 57 -5.95 7.10 8.75
C ALA A 57 -5.40 8.19 9.67
N VAL A 58 -5.56 9.47 9.32
CA VAL A 58 -5.14 10.59 10.18
C VAL A 58 -5.90 10.59 11.51
N LEU A 59 -7.22 10.32 11.48
CA LEU A 59 -8.01 10.19 12.71
C LEU A 59 -7.54 9.02 13.57
N ILE A 60 -7.25 7.87 12.96
CA ILE A 60 -6.73 6.70 13.67
C ILE A 60 -5.36 7.00 14.29
N MET A 61 -4.46 7.68 13.57
CA MET A 61 -3.17 8.08 14.11
C MET A 61 -3.28 9.09 15.24
N PHE A 62 -4.25 10.01 15.16
CA PHE A 62 -4.53 10.92 16.26
C PHE A 62 -4.90 10.15 17.54
N PHE A 63 -5.74 9.12 17.43
CA PHE A 63 -6.06 8.22 18.55
C PHE A 63 -4.89 7.34 19.00
N ILE A 64 -3.81 7.22 18.24
CA ILE A 64 -2.58 6.57 18.71
C ILE A 64 -1.71 7.60 19.45
N GLY A 65 -1.52 8.79 18.88
CA GLY A 65 -0.67 9.83 19.44
C GLY A 65 -1.22 10.44 20.73
N ALA A 66 -2.52 10.71 20.81
CA ALA A 66 -3.17 11.29 21.99
C ALA A 66 -2.98 10.46 23.27
N PRO A 67 -3.31 9.15 23.31
CA PRO A 67 -3.07 8.33 24.49
C PRO A 67 -1.59 8.13 24.78
N LEU A 68 -0.72 7.99 23.77
CA LEU A 68 0.72 7.86 24.00
C LEU A 68 1.31 9.12 24.66
N GLY A 69 0.82 10.30 24.26
CA GLY A 69 1.20 11.58 24.88
C GLY A 69 0.73 11.71 26.33
N SER A 70 -0.48 11.24 26.66
CA SER A 70 -1.00 11.31 28.03
C SER A 70 -0.42 10.24 28.96
N ILE A 71 -0.13 9.04 28.45
CA ILE A 71 0.47 7.94 29.22
C ILE A 71 1.91 8.27 29.63
N ILE A 72 2.71 8.81 28.70
CA ILE A 72 4.16 8.97 28.91
C ILE A 72 4.44 10.37 29.47
N ARG A 73 3.94 10.64 30.69
CA ARG A 73 4.12 11.94 31.37
C ARG A 73 5.53 12.16 31.96
N LYS A 74 6.36 11.11 32.05
CA LYS A 74 7.71 11.17 32.66
C LYS A 74 8.86 11.38 31.66
N GLY A 75 8.58 11.47 30.36
CA GLY A 75 9.56 11.83 29.32
C GLY A 75 9.36 13.26 28.83
N GLY A 76 10.43 13.96 28.43
CA GLY A 76 10.29 15.26 27.77
C GLY A 76 9.46 15.17 26.48
N ILE A 77 9.11 16.33 25.90
CA ILE A 77 8.23 16.46 24.72
C ILE A 77 8.67 15.57 23.52
N GLY A 78 9.96 15.22 23.43
CA GLY A 78 10.52 14.41 22.35
C GLY A 78 10.16 12.92 22.35
N LEU A 79 9.94 12.28 23.50
CA LEU A 79 9.64 10.83 23.55
C LEU A 79 8.30 10.47 22.87
N PRO A 80 7.16 11.15 23.17
CA PRO A 80 5.91 10.88 22.47
C PRO A 80 5.99 11.25 20.97
N LEU A 81 6.79 12.26 20.60
CA LEU A 81 7.02 12.63 19.21
C LEU A 81 7.71 11.49 18.43
N VAL A 82 8.79 10.92 18.97
CA VAL A 82 9.51 9.81 18.32
C VAL A 82 8.63 8.58 18.16
N ILE A 83 7.87 8.21 19.19
CA ILE A 83 6.97 7.04 19.12
C ILE A 83 5.87 7.28 18.09
N SER A 84 5.31 8.49 18.02
CA SER A 84 4.32 8.86 17.00
C SER A 84 4.89 8.76 15.58
N THR A 85 6.14 9.21 15.38
CA THR A 85 6.83 9.06 14.08
C THR A 85 7.04 7.60 13.71
N VAL A 86 7.42 6.74 14.66
CA VAL A 86 7.55 5.29 14.38
C VAL A 86 6.21 4.69 13.97
N ALA A 87 5.12 5.03 14.65
CA ALA A 87 3.77 4.58 14.25
C ALA A 87 3.38 5.09 12.85
N PHE A 88 3.71 6.34 12.53
CA PHE A 88 3.51 6.91 11.19
C PHE A 88 4.32 6.15 10.11
N LEU A 89 5.58 5.80 10.38
CA LEU A 89 6.40 5.01 9.47
C LEU A 89 5.82 3.62 9.21
N ILE A 90 5.31 2.96 10.26
CA ILE A 90 4.63 1.67 10.13
C ILE A 90 3.42 1.79 9.20
N PHE A 91 2.56 2.81 9.42
CA PHE A 91 1.46 3.08 8.51
C PHE A 91 1.93 3.33 7.08
N HIS A 92 2.99 4.14 6.89
CA HIS A 92 3.49 4.47 5.56
C HIS A 92 3.96 3.23 4.80
N ILE A 93 4.65 2.30 5.48
CA ILE A 93 5.10 1.04 4.90
C ILE A 93 3.91 0.14 4.55
N LEU A 94 2.92 0.02 5.46
CA LEU A 94 1.70 -0.75 5.19
C LEU A 94 0.96 -0.18 3.99
N ASN A 95 0.70 1.13 3.99
CA ASN A 95 0.00 1.81 2.91
C ASN A 95 0.72 1.64 1.56
N THR A 96 2.04 1.79 1.53
CA THR A 96 2.82 1.61 0.30
C THR A 96 2.76 0.16 -0.19
N THR A 97 2.81 -0.82 0.71
CA THR A 97 2.73 -2.25 0.37
C THR A 97 1.37 -2.60 -0.20
N PHE A 98 0.28 -2.25 0.48
CA PHE A 98 -1.07 -2.56 0.00
C PHE A 98 -1.42 -1.80 -1.28
N GLU A 99 -0.96 -0.56 -1.45
CA GLU A 99 -1.14 0.21 -2.68
C GLU A 99 -0.43 -0.44 -3.87
N LYS A 100 0.75 -1.04 -3.66
CA LYS A 100 1.43 -1.85 -4.69
C LYS A 100 0.62 -3.10 -5.04
N MET A 101 0.10 -3.82 -4.04
CA MET A 101 -0.74 -5.00 -4.26
C MET A 101 -2.04 -4.68 -5.03
N GLY A 102 -2.66 -3.53 -4.75
CA GLY A 102 -3.82 -3.04 -5.49
C GLY A 102 -3.49 -2.65 -6.93
N ARG A 103 -2.32 -2.04 -7.17
CA ARG A 103 -1.84 -1.72 -8.54
C ARG A 103 -1.55 -2.96 -9.37
N GLU A 104 -1.00 -4.01 -8.77
CA GLU A 104 -0.69 -5.27 -9.44
C GLU A 104 -1.95 -6.15 -9.65
N MET A 105 -3.14 -5.64 -9.33
CA MET A 105 -4.42 -6.37 -9.41
C MET A 105 -4.43 -7.69 -8.61
N LEU A 106 -3.56 -7.80 -7.59
CA LEU A 106 -3.53 -8.95 -6.67
C LEU A 106 -4.67 -8.89 -5.65
N MET A 107 -5.17 -7.69 -5.36
CA MET A 107 -6.19 -7.41 -4.39
C MET A 107 -7.11 -6.31 -4.90
N ASP A 108 -8.38 -6.34 -4.49
CA ASP A 108 -9.33 -5.29 -4.84
C ASP A 108 -8.86 -3.93 -4.31
N VAL A 109 -9.02 -2.90 -5.14
CA VAL A 109 -8.53 -1.54 -4.89
C VAL A 109 -9.15 -0.93 -3.63
N VAL A 110 -10.43 -1.22 -3.40
CA VAL A 110 -11.16 -0.77 -2.21
C VAL A 110 -10.52 -1.39 -0.98
N LEU A 111 -10.39 -2.71 -0.96
CA LEU A 111 -9.83 -3.42 0.18
C LEU A 111 -8.37 -2.99 0.44
N ALA A 112 -7.55 -2.91 -0.60
CA ALA A 112 -6.14 -2.51 -0.51
C ALA A 112 -5.97 -1.10 0.08
N SER A 113 -6.86 -0.16 -0.24
CA SER A 113 -6.80 1.21 0.29
C SER A 113 -7.24 1.31 1.75
N TRP A 114 -8.17 0.45 2.20
CA TRP A 114 -8.73 0.49 3.55
C TRP A 114 -8.03 -0.43 4.55
N LEU A 115 -7.34 -1.47 4.07
CA LEU A 115 -6.58 -2.43 4.87
C LEU A 115 -5.58 -1.79 5.85
N PRO A 116 -4.74 -0.81 5.46
CA PRO A 116 -3.83 -0.16 6.40
C PRO A 116 -4.58 0.43 7.60
N SER A 117 -5.67 1.15 7.35
CA SER A 117 -6.51 1.77 8.38
C SER A 117 -7.20 0.71 9.25
N LEU A 118 -7.71 -0.37 8.65
CA LEU A 118 -8.34 -1.47 9.39
C LEU A 118 -7.38 -2.23 10.30
N ILE A 119 -6.11 -2.35 9.92
CA ILE A 119 -5.07 -2.99 10.75
C ILE A 119 -4.68 -2.07 11.92
N LEU A 120 -4.60 -0.77 11.69
CA LEU A 120 -4.25 0.21 12.73
C LEU A 120 -5.42 0.55 13.67
N ALA A 121 -6.66 0.46 13.20
CA ALA A 121 -7.85 0.74 14.01
C ALA A 121 -7.92 -0.05 15.34
N PRO A 122 -7.76 -1.38 15.38
CA PRO A 122 -7.78 -2.13 16.64
C PRO A 122 -6.60 -1.74 17.53
N VAL A 123 -5.42 -1.46 16.97
CA VAL A 123 -4.26 -0.99 17.75
C VAL A 123 -4.56 0.36 18.41
N ALA A 124 -5.14 1.29 17.66
CA ALA A 124 -5.55 2.60 18.17
C ALA A 124 -6.60 2.49 19.28
N LEU A 125 -7.62 1.65 19.10
CA LEU A 125 -8.65 1.40 20.10
C LEU A 125 -8.08 0.76 21.37
N LEU A 126 -7.22 -0.26 21.23
CA LEU A 126 -6.58 -0.92 22.38
C LEU A 126 -5.68 0.04 23.16
N LEU A 127 -4.92 0.89 22.47
CA LEU A 127 -4.07 1.91 23.11
C LEU A 127 -4.92 2.98 23.81
N THR A 128 -5.98 3.46 23.16
CA THR A 128 -6.89 4.46 23.74
C THR A 128 -7.59 3.90 24.99
N TYR A 129 -8.07 2.65 24.93
CA TYR A 129 -8.68 1.98 26.07
C TYR A 129 -7.70 1.78 27.23
N SER A 130 -6.46 1.39 26.92
CA SER A 130 -5.40 1.20 27.93
C SER A 130 -5.04 2.52 28.62
N ALA A 131 -4.95 3.62 27.87
CA ALA A 131 -4.74 4.96 28.42
C ALA A 131 -5.88 5.42 29.33
N SER A 132 -7.12 5.06 28.97
CA SER A 132 -8.32 5.50 29.71
C SER A 132 -8.55 4.70 30.99
N THR A 133 -8.10 3.45 31.05
CA THR A 133 -8.36 2.54 32.18
C THR A 133 -7.21 2.51 33.19
N ASP A 134 -6.19 3.36 33.04
CA ASP A 134 -4.92 3.35 33.81
C ASP A 134 -4.22 1.97 33.88
N LYS A 135 -4.68 1.01 33.05
CA LYS A 135 -4.05 -0.29 32.87
C LYS A 135 -2.78 -0.05 32.07
N SER A 136 -1.75 0.26 32.82
CA SER A 136 -0.40 0.55 32.38
C SER A 136 0.28 -0.68 31.77
N LEU A 137 -0.26 -1.23 30.68
CA LEU A 137 0.34 -2.32 29.89
C LEU A 137 1.68 -1.88 29.27
N LEU A 138 1.86 -0.58 29.07
CA LEU A 138 3.11 0.08 28.74
C LEU A 138 3.48 1.03 29.89
N SER A 139 3.71 0.48 31.08
CA SER A 139 4.28 1.29 32.16
C SER A 139 5.59 1.90 31.68
N GLY A 140 5.82 3.16 32.07
CA GLY A 140 7.10 3.83 31.82
C GLY A 140 8.32 3.03 32.31
N GLU A 141 8.12 1.98 33.12
CA GLU A 141 9.16 1.03 33.52
C GLU A 141 9.80 0.26 32.35
N TRP A 142 9.05 -0.15 31.31
CA TRP A 142 9.65 -0.81 30.14
C TRP A 142 10.57 0.15 29.37
N PHE A 143 10.11 1.38 29.13
CA PHE A 143 10.91 2.42 28.49
C PHE A 143 12.11 2.85 29.34
N ASN A 144 11.95 2.98 30.67
CA ASN A 144 13.05 3.27 31.58
C ASN A 144 14.09 2.14 31.61
N LYS A 145 13.65 0.88 31.47
CA LYS A 145 14.54 -0.29 31.37
C LYS A 145 15.28 -0.33 30.03
N LEU A 146 14.68 0.16 28.94
CA LEU A 146 15.34 0.29 27.64
C LEU A 146 16.32 1.47 27.62
N ALA A 147 15.92 2.63 28.15
CA ALA A 147 16.76 3.82 28.25
C ALA A 147 17.99 3.60 29.17
N SER A 148 17.82 2.90 30.30
CA SER A 148 18.93 2.55 31.19
C SER A 148 19.93 1.56 30.58
N ARG A 149 19.52 0.74 29.59
CA ARG A 149 20.45 -0.08 28.80
C ARG A 149 21.32 0.75 27.85
N MET A 150 20.80 1.85 27.30
CA MET A 150 21.61 2.76 26.47
C MET A 150 22.57 3.62 27.31
N ASN A 151 22.13 4.10 28.48
CA ASN A 151 22.98 4.91 29.37
C ASN A 151 24.13 4.13 30.02
N LYS A 152 24.03 2.80 30.17
CA LYS A 152 25.17 1.97 30.63
C LYS A 152 26.30 1.86 29.61
N SER A 153 26.05 2.13 28.32
CA SER A 153 27.08 2.06 27.29
C SER A 153 28.02 3.27 27.26
N GLN A 154 27.63 4.40 27.85
CA GLN A 154 28.49 5.61 27.92
C GLN A 154 29.34 5.72 29.19
N LYS A 155 29.12 4.87 30.21
CA LYS A 155 29.90 4.92 31.46
C LYS A 155 31.11 3.98 31.49
N ASN A 156 31.36 3.24 30.40
CA ASN A 156 32.45 2.27 30.25
C ASN A 156 33.40 2.59 29.07
N ALA A 157 33.46 3.86 28.64
CA ALA A 157 34.46 4.36 27.70
C ALA A 157 35.23 5.52 28.35
#